data_AF-A0A257QMI1-F1
#
_entry.id   AF-A0A257QMI1-F1
#
_cell.length_a   1.000
_cell.length_b   1.000
_cell.length_c   1.000
_cell.angle_alpha   90.00
_cell.angle_beta   90.00
_cell.angle_gamma   90.00
#
_symmetry.space_group_name_H-M   'P 1'
#
loop_
_entity.id
_entity.type
_entity.pdbx_description
1 polymer ?
#
loop_
_entity_poly.entity_id
_entity_poly.type
_entity_poly.pdbx_seq_one_letter_code
_entity_poly.pdbx_strand_id
1 'polypeptide(L)'
;GFVAEPAEADIASRQPRSAAAALIDTSTIRTILFKGGLLFVAVMAAYGWAIWRELPPVVVQGCAFAAWMVGHVALAFISRSDRHWIVRHGLFANPVMNLWAVAAIGFLLLTIYLPPLREALRFAPVAPVDLIVSATLALLLIAPAELRKAFVR
;
A
#
# COMPACT_ATOMS: atom_id res chain seq x y z
N GLY A 1 -10.82 11.75 -2.81
CA GLY A 1 -10.85 10.43 -3.46
C GLY A 1 -9.99 10.42 -4.71
N PHE A 2 -9.75 9.23 -5.27
CA PHE A 2 -9.12 9.05 -6.59
C PHE A 2 -10.06 9.50 -7.72
N VAL A 3 -9.54 9.65 -8.94
CA VAL A 3 -10.29 10.21 -10.09
C VAL A 3 -11.54 9.40 -10.43
N ALA A 4 -11.47 8.06 -10.34
CA ALA A 4 -12.59 7.16 -10.63
C ALA A 4 -13.38 6.75 -9.37
N GLU A 5 -13.22 7.49 -8.26
CA GLU A 5 -13.89 7.19 -7.00
C GLU A 5 -15.34 7.70 -7.01
N PRO A 6 -16.33 6.88 -6.63
CA PRO A 6 -17.69 7.38 -6.42
C PRO A 6 -17.72 8.56 -5.45
N ALA A 7 -18.67 9.47 -5.66
CA ALA A 7 -18.84 10.61 -4.78
C ALA A 7 -19.13 10.15 -3.34
N GLU A 8 -18.46 10.77 -2.36
CA GLU A 8 -18.72 10.50 -0.94
C GLU A 8 -20.17 10.87 -0.58
N ALA A 9 -20.82 10.05 0.25
CA ALA A 9 -22.24 10.22 0.58
C ALA A 9 -22.57 11.58 1.22
N ASP A 10 -21.60 12.24 1.87
CA ASP A 10 -21.77 13.53 2.55
C ASP A 10 -21.42 14.74 1.66
N ILE A 11 -21.05 14.53 0.38
CA ILE A 11 -20.45 15.59 -0.46
C ILE A 11 -21.39 16.80 -0.63
N ALA A 12 -22.71 16.56 -0.71
CA ALA A 12 -23.72 17.60 -0.85
C ALA A 12 -23.96 18.39 0.45
N SER A 13 -23.67 17.80 1.61
CA SER A 13 -23.78 18.45 2.92
C SER A 13 -22.50 19.15 3.37
N ARG A 14 -21.41 19.00 2.61
CA ARG A 14 -20.09 19.52 2.96
C ARG A 14 -20.01 21.00 2.64
N GLN A 15 -19.51 21.80 3.58
CA GLN A 15 -19.23 23.22 3.31
C GLN A 15 -18.22 23.35 2.15
N PRO A 16 -18.47 24.26 1.19
CA PRO A 16 -17.54 24.53 0.10
C PRO A 16 -16.15 24.85 0.65
N ARG A 17 -15.12 24.23 0.07
CA ARG A 17 -13.74 24.50 0.48
C ARG A 17 -13.40 25.95 0.14
N SER A 18 -12.77 26.66 1.08
CA SER A 18 -12.25 28.01 0.82
C SER A 18 -11.33 28.00 -0.40
N ALA A 19 -11.52 28.96 -1.32
CA ALA A 19 -10.67 29.12 -2.50
C ALA A 19 -9.20 29.42 -2.14
N ALA A 20 -8.95 29.98 -0.95
CA ALA A 20 -7.61 30.28 -0.44
C ALA A 20 -6.96 29.09 0.30
N ALA A 21 -7.70 27.99 0.53
CA ALA A 21 -7.16 26.83 1.22
C ALA A 21 -6.20 26.05 0.29
N ALA A 22 -4.96 25.88 0.74
CA ALA A 22 -3.95 25.09 0.04
C ALA A 22 -4.43 23.64 -0.21
N LEU A 23 -4.09 23.08 -1.37
CA LEU A 23 -4.33 21.66 -1.65
C LEU A 23 -3.47 20.75 -0.77
N ILE A 24 -2.23 21.17 -0.51
CA ILE A 24 -1.29 20.50 0.37
C ILE A 24 -1.05 21.43 1.55
N ASP A 25 -1.69 21.14 2.68
CA ASP A 25 -1.48 21.85 3.94
C ASP A 25 -0.54 21.05 4.86
N THR A 26 -0.15 21.66 5.99
CA THR A 26 0.74 21.01 6.97
C THR A 26 0.14 19.71 7.53
N SER A 27 -1.19 19.62 7.64
CA SER A 27 -1.88 18.40 8.07
C SER A 27 -1.71 17.28 7.05
N THR A 28 -1.85 17.59 5.76
CA THR A 28 -1.64 16.67 4.64
C THR A 28 -0.20 16.17 4.62
N ILE A 29 0.78 17.07 4.77
CA ILE A 29 2.21 16.70 4.82
C ILE A 29 2.49 15.73 5.98
N ARG A 30 1.98 16.03 7.19
CA ARG A 30 2.13 15.13 8.36
C ARG A 30 1.52 13.76 8.10
N THR A 31 0.39 13.71 7.40
CA THR A 31 -0.27 12.45 7.03
C THR A 31 0.54 11.66 6.01
N ILE A 32 1.09 12.31 5.00
CA ILE A 32 1.97 11.68 4.00
C ILE A 32 3.22 11.12 4.67
N LEU A 33 3.90 11.92 5.51
CA LEU A 33 5.10 11.48 6.22
C LEU A 33 4.82 10.30 7.14
N PHE A 34 3.70 10.32 7.87
CA PHE A 34 3.30 9.19 8.71
C PHE A 34 3.06 7.91 7.90
N LYS A 35 2.26 8.00 6.83
CA LYS A 35 1.95 6.87 5.95
C LYS A 35 3.20 6.32 5.25
N GLY A 36 4.07 7.21 4.78
CA GLY A 36 5.35 6.85 4.16
C GLY A 36 6.31 6.21 5.16
N GLY A 37 6.41 6.75 6.38
CA GLY A 37 7.20 6.16 7.47
C GLY A 37 6.70 4.77 7.86
N LEU A 38 5.37 4.57 7.89
CA LEU A 38 4.79 3.26 8.16
C LEU A 38 5.16 2.23 7.08
N LEU A 39 5.03 2.61 5.80
CA LEU A 39 5.46 1.76 4.69
C LEU A 39 6.96 1.46 4.75
N PHE A 40 7.79 2.45 5.10
CA PHE A 40 9.23 2.26 5.28
C PHE A 40 9.52 1.21 6.35
N VAL A 41 8.91 1.33 7.54
CA VAL A 41 9.06 0.34 8.63
C VAL A 41 8.61 -1.04 8.16
N ALA A 42 7.50 -1.11 7.42
CA ALA A 42 6.96 -2.35 6.89
C ALA A 42 7.95 -3.08 5.95
N VAL A 43 8.54 -2.33 5.02
CA VAL A 43 9.54 -2.85 4.07
C VAL A 43 10.82 -3.25 4.80
N MET A 44 11.30 -2.42 5.74
CA MET A 44 12.50 -2.72 6.52
C MET A 44 12.33 -3.95 7.40
N ALA A 45 11.13 -4.20 7.93
CA ALA A 45 10.83 -5.42 8.69
C ALA A 45 10.92 -6.68 7.81
N ALA A 46 10.34 -6.65 6.61
CA ALA A 46 10.46 -7.76 5.66
C ALA A 46 11.91 -7.98 5.20
N TYR A 47 12.65 -6.89 4.94
CA TYR A 47 14.07 -6.93 4.61
C TYR A 47 14.91 -7.53 5.74
N GLY A 48 14.69 -7.07 6.98
CA GLY A 48 15.38 -7.59 8.17
C GLY A 48 15.07 -9.05 8.45
N TRP A 49 13.80 -9.45 8.28
CA TRP A 49 13.39 -10.85 8.38
C TRP A 49 14.10 -11.73 7.35
N ALA A 50 14.20 -11.27 6.10
CA ALA A 50 14.86 -12.00 5.03
C ALA A 50 16.38 -12.13 5.26
N ILE A 51 17.03 -11.09 5.82
CA ILE A 51 18.43 -11.16 6.25
C ILE A 51 18.60 -12.14 7.40
N TRP A 52 17.72 -12.11 8.40
CA TRP A 52 17.78 -13.00 9.55
C TRP A 52 17.62 -14.48 9.15
N ARG A 53 16.95 -14.74 8.02
CA ARG A 53 16.83 -16.06 7.37
C ARG A 53 18.04 -16.44 6.52
N GLU A 54 19.08 -15.60 6.48
CA GLU A 54 20.31 -15.79 5.70
C GLU A 54 20.04 -15.98 4.19
N LEU A 55 18.98 -15.35 3.68
CA LEU A 55 18.63 -15.44 2.27
C LEU A 55 19.67 -14.71 1.40
N PRO A 56 19.88 -15.16 0.14
CA PRO A 56 20.77 -14.46 -0.78
C PRO A 56 20.34 -12.99 -0.97
N PRO A 57 21.28 -12.04 -1.17
CA PRO A 57 20.95 -10.61 -1.25
C PRO A 57 19.88 -10.26 -2.28
N VAL A 58 19.86 -10.96 -3.41
CA VAL A 58 18.87 -10.76 -4.48
C VAL A 58 17.47 -11.22 -4.05
N VAL A 59 17.37 -12.30 -3.25
CA VAL A 59 16.10 -12.77 -2.69
C VAL A 59 15.60 -11.79 -1.62
N VAL A 60 16.50 -11.28 -0.78
CA VAL A 60 16.18 -10.24 0.21
C VAL A 60 15.58 -8.99 -0.47
N GLN A 61 16.16 -8.55 -1.58
CA GLN A 61 15.63 -7.44 -2.38
C GLN A 61 14.24 -7.77 -2.96
N GLY A 62 14.03 -9.00 -3.43
CA GLY A 62 12.73 -9.48 -3.89
C GLY A 62 11.65 -9.46 -2.79
N CYS A 63 12.00 -9.91 -1.58
CA CYS A 63 11.12 -9.86 -0.41
C CYS A 63 10.75 -8.41 -0.03
N ALA A 64 11.74 -7.51 -0.01
CA ALA A 64 11.51 -6.09 0.26
C ALA A 64 10.63 -5.43 -0.80
N PHE A 65 10.85 -5.76 -2.09
CA PHE A 65 10.03 -5.27 -3.18
C PHE A 65 8.59 -5.78 -3.09
N ALA A 66 8.38 -7.05 -2.75
CA ALA A 66 7.07 -7.62 -2.53
C ALA A 66 6.33 -6.94 -1.35
N ALA A 67 7.02 -6.73 -0.23
CA ALA A 67 6.49 -6.00 0.92
C ALA A 67 6.11 -4.56 0.55
N TRP A 68 6.96 -3.88 -0.22
CA TRP A 68 6.69 -2.52 -0.70
C TRP A 68 5.46 -2.49 -1.59
N MET A 69 5.35 -3.40 -2.57
CA MET A 69 4.25 -3.41 -3.52
C MET A 69 2.92 -3.74 -2.85
N VAL A 70 2.87 -4.77 -2.02
CA VAL A 70 1.67 -5.14 -1.26
C VAL A 70 1.28 -4.04 -0.29
N GLY A 71 2.27 -3.50 0.44
CA GLY A 71 2.04 -2.43 1.40
C GLY A 71 1.57 -1.14 0.74
N HIS A 72 2.12 -0.80 -0.42
CA HIS A 72 1.71 0.37 -1.19
C HIS A 72 0.27 0.24 -1.70
N VAL A 73 -0.11 -0.94 -2.22
CA VAL A 73 -1.49 -1.24 -2.61
C VAL A 73 -2.43 -1.09 -1.42
N ALA A 74 -2.10 -1.68 -0.26
CA ALA A 74 -2.90 -1.55 0.95
C ALA A 74 -3.05 -0.08 1.39
N LEU A 75 -1.98 0.70 1.33
CA LEU A 75 -1.98 2.12 1.69
C LEU A 75 -2.81 2.97 0.71
N ALA A 76 -2.87 2.59 -0.57
CA ALA A 76 -3.75 3.21 -1.55
C ALA A 76 -5.22 3.00 -1.19
N PHE A 77 -5.61 1.76 -0.82
CA PHE A 77 -6.96 1.49 -0.31
C PHE A 77 -7.27 2.26 0.99
N ILE A 78 -6.32 2.35 1.91
CA ILE A 78 -6.46 3.18 3.14
C ILE A 78 -6.61 4.65 2.79
N SER A 79 -5.94 5.14 1.76
CA SER A 79 -6.01 6.56 1.38
C SER A 79 -7.23 6.92 0.54
N ARG A 80 -8.08 5.94 0.23
CA ARG A 80 -9.33 6.14 -0.53
C ARG A 80 -10.32 7.07 0.17
N SER A 81 -10.38 6.96 1.49
CA SER A 81 -11.30 7.73 2.33
C SER A 81 -10.59 8.10 3.63
N ASP A 82 -10.48 9.40 3.89
CA ASP A 82 -9.85 9.92 5.10
C ASP A 82 -10.81 9.91 6.31
N ARG A 83 -12.12 9.75 6.10
CA ARG A 83 -13.16 9.82 7.15
C ARG A 83 -13.85 8.48 7.45
N HIS A 84 -14.04 7.66 6.43
CA HIS A 84 -14.70 6.37 6.53
C HIS A 84 -13.68 5.22 6.47
N TRP A 85 -13.96 4.19 7.27
CA TRP A 85 -13.23 2.94 7.27
C TRP A 85 -13.45 2.23 5.93
N ILE A 86 -12.41 1.56 5.40
CA ILE A 86 -12.44 0.79 4.15
C ILE A 86 -13.62 -0.20 4.15
N VAL A 87 -13.86 -0.84 5.30
CA VAL A 87 -14.92 -1.86 5.48
C VAL A 87 -16.32 -1.26 5.29
N ARG A 88 -16.53 0.02 5.67
CA ARG A 88 -17.82 0.71 5.50
C ARG A 88 -18.03 1.30 4.11
N HIS A 89 -16.95 1.60 3.38
CA HIS A 89 -17.03 2.14 2.01
C HIS A 89 -17.06 1.05 0.92
N GLY A 90 -16.89 -0.22 1.29
CA GLY A 90 -16.94 -1.38 0.40
C GLY A 90 -15.69 -1.49 -0.47
N LEU A 91 -14.90 -2.55 -0.28
CA LEU A 91 -13.68 -2.83 -1.05
C LEU A 91 -13.94 -2.89 -2.58
N PHE A 92 -15.17 -3.15 -3.01
CA PHE A 92 -15.54 -3.31 -4.43
C PHE A 92 -16.18 -2.09 -5.11
N ALA A 93 -16.33 -0.97 -4.41
CA ALA A 93 -17.03 0.19 -4.97
C ALA A 93 -16.24 0.95 -6.07
N ASN A 94 -14.93 0.73 -6.21
CA ASN A 94 -14.13 1.30 -7.29
C ASN A 94 -13.48 0.17 -8.12
N PRO A 95 -14.10 -0.27 -9.24
CA PRO A 95 -13.58 -1.36 -10.05
C PRO A 95 -12.24 -1.03 -10.69
N VAL A 96 -11.96 0.25 -10.99
CA VAL A 96 -10.69 0.70 -11.56
C VAL A 96 -9.55 0.50 -10.57
N MET A 97 -9.76 0.86 -9.30
CA MET A 97 -8.74 0.64 -8.28
C MET A 97 -8.51 -0.85 -7.99
N ASN A 98 -9.55 -1.66 -8.06
CA ASN A 98 -9.41 -3.12 -7.93
C ASN A 98 -8.65 -3.71 -9.10
N LEU A 99 -8.95 -3.29 -10.33
CA LEU A 99 -8.19 -3.70 -11.52
C LEU A 99 -6.73 -3.29 -11.40
N TRP A 100 -6.45 -2.07 -10.95
CA TRP A 100 -5.09 -1.59 -10.69
C TRP A 100 -4.38 -2.44 -9.63
N ALA A 101 -5.05 -2.77 -8.53
CA ALA A 101 -4.48 -3.59 -7.46
C ALA A 101 -4.16 -5.01 -7.95
N VAL A 102 -5.08 -5.64 -8.68
CA VAL A 102 -4.86 -6.95 -9.30
C VAL A 102 -3.72 -6.89 -10.32
N ALA A 103 -3.66 -5.85 -11.14
CA ALA A 103 -2.58 -5.65 -12.09
C ALA A 103 -1.23 -5.46 -11.38
N ALA A 104 -1.17 -4.72 -10.28
CA ALA A 104 0.05 -4.52 -9.49
C ALA A 104 0.55 -5.84 -8.88
N ILE A 105 -0.33 -6.62 -8.25
CA ILE A 105 0.02 -7.93 -7.69
C ILE A 105 0.36 -8.93 -8.79
N GLY A 106 -0.36 -8.92 -9.91
CA GLY A 106 -0.04 -9.74 -11.08
C GLY A 106 1.34 -9.40 -11.64
N PHE A 107 1.67 -8.11 -11.76
CA PHE A 107 2.98 -7.65 -12.18
C PHE A 107 4.08 -8.10 -11.22
N LEU A 108 3.88 -7.99 -9.90
CA LEU A 108 4.81 -8.53 -8.90
C LEU A 108 5.15 -10.00 -9.19
N LEU A 109 4.12 -10.84 -9.35
CA LEU A 109 4.31 -12.27 -9.59
C LEU A 109 5.00 -12.53 -10.93
N LEU A 110 4.63 -11.80 -11.98
CA LEU A 110 5.28 -11.89 -13.29
C LEU A 110 6.77 -11.53 -13.19
N THR A 111 7.12 -10.46 -12.49
CA THR A 111 8.53 -10.05 -12.33
C THR A 111 9.39 -11.06 -11.57
N ILE A 112 8.79 -11.89 -10.72
CA ILE A 112 9.50 -12.89 -9.92
C ILE A 112 9.56 -14.24 -10.64
N TYR A 113 8.48 -14.66 -11.29
CA TYR A 113 8.34 -16.02 -11.83
C TYR A 113 8.56 -16.12 -13.34
N LEU A 114 8.42 -15.03 -14.10
CA LEU A 114 8.63 -15.03 -15.55
C LEU A 114 10.12 -14.75 -15.88
N PRO A 115 10.88 -15.71 -16.45
CA PRO A 115 12.34 -15.57 -16.61
C PRO A 115 12.79 -14.30 -17.35
N PRO A 116 12.18 -13.90 -18.50
CA PRO A 116 12.54 -12.65 -19.17
C PRO A 116 12.45 -11.40 -18.29
N LEU A 117 11.41 -11.28 -17.46
CA LEU A 117 11.22 -10.13 -16.59
C LEU A 117 12.15 -10.18 -15.38
N ARG A 118 12.31 -11.38 -14.82
CA ARG A 118 13.22 -11.63 -13.71
C ARG A 118 14.65 -11.25 -14.06
N GLU A 119 15.12 -11.64 -15.23
CA GLU A 119 16.48 -11.31 -15.71
C GLU A 119 16.63 -9.81 -15.98
N ALA A 120 15.64 -9.18 -16.62
CA ALA A 120 15.64 -7.74 -16.89
C ALA A 120 15.70 -6.90 -15.60
N LEU A 121 15.00 -7.33 -14.55
CA LEU A 121 14.92 -6.64 -13.26
C LEU A 121 15.95 -7.15 -12.23
N ARG A 122 16.77 -8.14 -12.62
CA ARG A 122 17.77 -8.78 -11.76
C ARG A 122 17.19 -9.38 -10.48
N PHE A 123 15.96 -9.90 -10.54
CA PHE A 123 15.36 -10.63 -9.44
C PHE A 123 15.84 -12.09 -9.40
N ALA A 124 15.71 -12.71 -8.24
CA ALA A 124 15.90 -14.14 -8.05
C ALA A 124 14.53 -14.80 -7.83
N PRO A 125 14.40 -16.13 -8.09
CA PRO A 125 13.20 -16.85 -7.70
C PRO A 125 13.00 -16.74 -6.18
N VAL A 126 11.93 -16.08 -5.76
CA VAL A 126 11.55 -15.99 -4.35
C VAL A 126 10.59 -17.14 -4.03
N ALA A 127 10.84 -17.86 -2.94
CA ALA A 127 9.94 -18.93 -2.54
C ALA A 127 8.57 -18.33 -2.16
N PRO A 128 7.44 -18.99 -2.49
CA PRO A 128 6.12 -18.47 -2.16
C PRO A 128 5.94 -18.17 -0.67
N VAL A 129 6.57 -18.96 0.21
CA VAL A 129 6.55 -18.74 1.66
C VAL A 129 7.18 -17.39 2.05
N ASP A 130 8.29 -17.01 1.43
CA ASP A 130 8.99 -15.77 1.74
C ASP A 130 8.18 -14.55 1.27
N LEU A 131 7.47 -14.68 0.14
CA LEU A 131 6.53 -13.67 -0.34
C LEU A 131 5.34 -13.50 0.60
N ILE A 132 4.75 -14.61 1.04
CA ILE A 132 3.62 -14.59 1.96
C ILE A 132 4.03 -13.92 3.27
N VAL A 133 5.17 -14.31 3.85
CA VAL A 133 5.65 -13.69 5.10
C VAL A 133 5.92 -12.20 4.91
N SER A 134 6.59 -11.81 3.83
CA SER A 134 6.88 -10.40 3.53
C SER A 134 5.60 -9.57 3.34
N ALA A 135 4.62 -10.12 2.62
CA ALA A 135 3.31 -9.49 2.42
C ALA A 135 2.53 -9.38 3.74
N THR A 136 2.50 -10.44 4.54
CA THR A 136 1.82 -10.45 5.84
C THR A 136 2.45 -9.44 6.81
N LEU A 137 3.79 -9.39 6.90
CA LEU A 137 4.49 -8.38 7.69
C LEU A 137 4.14 -6.97 7.23
N ALA A 138 4.11 -6.74 5.92
CA ALA A 138 3.73 -5.44 5.38
C ALA A 138 2.31 -5.02 5.78
N LEU A 139 1.34 -5.92 5.63
CA LEU A 139 -0.05 -5.67 5.99
C LEU A 139 -0.24 -5.44 7.49
N LEU A 140 0.41 -6.25 8.33
CA LEU A 140 0.34 -6.11 9.79
C LEU A 140 0.90 -4.77 10.25
N LEU A 141 2.02 -4.34 9.69
CA LEU A 141 2.64 -3.07 10.05
C LEU A 141 1.92 -1.86 9.48
N ILE A 142 1.15 -2.03 8.40
CA ILE A 142 0.34 -0.95 7.81
C ILE A 142 -1.05 -0.85 8.46
N ALA A 143 -1.56 -1.91 9.07
CA ALA A 143 -2.86 -1.94 9.75
C ALA A 143 -3.12 -0.77 10.73
N PRO A 144 -2.13 -0.27 11.51
CA PRO A 144 -2.30 0.91 12.36
C PRO A 144 -2.75 2.18 11.62
N ALA A 145 -2.42 2.34 10.33
CA ALA A 145 -2.88 3.49 9.55
C ALA A 145 -4.41 3.51 9.38
N GLU A 146 -5.05 2.34 9.32
CA GLU A 146 -6.50 2.25 9.29
C GLU A 146 -7.09 2.50 10.69
N LEU A 147 -6.45 1.97 11.75
CA LEU A 147 -6.87 2.20 13.14
C LEU A 147 -6.84 3.68 13.53
N ARG A 148 -5.92 4.48 12.97
CA ARG A 148 -5.89 5.94 13.22
C ARG A 148 -7.21 6.62 12.86
N LYS A 149 -7.93 6.14 11.84
CA LYS A 149 -9.25 6.69 11.47
C LYS A 149 -10.32 6.43 12.54
N ALA A 150 -10.10 5.46 13.44
CA ALA A 150 -10.95 5.25 14.62
C ALA A 150 -10.88 6.40 15.61
N PHE A 151 -9.70 7.02 15.74
CA PHE A 151 -9.38 8.00 16.78
C PHE A 151 -9.51 9.46 16.33
N VAL A 152 -9.66 9.71 15.02
CA VAL A 152 -9.80 11.07 14.44
C VAL A 152 -11.26 11.39 14.10
N ARG A 153 -12.22 10.81 14.82
CA ARG A 153 -13.65 11.17 14.68
C ARG A 153 -13.94 12.57 15.17
#